data_AF-A0A6H5IZ34-F1
#
_entry.id   AF-A0A6H5IZ34-F1
#
_cell.length_a   1.000
_cell.length_b   1.000
_cell.length_c   1.000
_cell.angle_alpha   90.00
_cell.angle_beta   90.00
_cell.angle_gamma   90.00
#
_symmetry.space_group_name_H-M   'P 1'
#
loop_
_entity.id
_entity.type
_entity.pdbx_description
1 polymer ?
#
loop_
_entity_poly.entity_id
_entity_poly.type
_entity_poly.pdbx_seq_one_letter_code
_entity_poly.pdbx_strand_id
1 'polypeptide(L)'
;MTPVTTATVANANADLKASVFTSQQSTLPGPSGLNFGCSPTSYAQAGEKLTTMHDVEHAIDAKDDVPVNAKPYRFPQPLREELERQLTEMLKSGIIEESKSSYRSNIFLVPKAGCFPHRKYHYHRPSIQ
;
A
#
# COMPACT_ATOMS: atom_id res chain seq x y z
N MET A 1 62.42 18.30 11.94
CA MET A 1 60.98 18.01 12.15
C MET A 1 60.42 17.49 10.83
N THR A 2 60.08 16.21 10.75
CA THR A 2 59.23 15.64 9.69
C THR A 2 58.02 15.00 10.36
N PRO A 3 56.84 15.07 9.73
CA PRO A 3 56.28 13.83 9.16
C PRO A 3 55.86 14.03 7.69
N VAL A 4 56.41 13.28 6.75
CA VAL A 4 55.88 12.00 6.21
C VAL A 4 54.43 12.14 5.73
N THR A 5 54.26 12.37 4.43
CA THR A 5 52.98 12.23 3.73
C THR A 5 53.14 11.17 2.64
N THR A 6 52.33 10.12 2.74
CA THR A 6 52.31 8.95 1.86
C THR A 6 51.28 9.17 0.76
N ALA A 7 51.63 8.94 -0.52
CA ALA A 7 50.66 8.90 -1.62
C ALA A 7 50.98 7.78 -2.63
N THR A 8 50.13 6.75 -2.56
CA THR A 8 49.53 5.92 -3.62
C THR A 8 50.41 5.34 -4.75
N VAL A 9 50.57 4.01 -4.69
CA VAL A 9 50.92 3.12 -5.81
C VAL A 9 49.69 2.88 -6.67
N ALA A 10 49.75 3.21 -7.97
CA ALA A 10 48.86 2.66 -8.98
C ALA A 10 49.64 1.61 -9.79
N ASN A 11 49.35 0.33 -9.52
CA ASN A 11 49.75 -0.81 -10.36
C ASN A 11 48.42 -1.44 -10.83
N ALA A 12 48.10 -1.56 -12.11
CA ALA A 12 48.75 -2.27 -13.23
C ALA A 12 47.79 -3.39 -13.66
N ASN A 13 47.26 -3.25 -14.88
CA ASN A 13 46.96 -4.31 -15.84
C ASN A 13 46.02 -5.45 -15.39
N ALA A 14 44.75 -5.36 -15.82
CA ALA A 14 43.87 -6.52 -15.96
C ALA A 14 43.74 -6.87 -17.45
N ASP A 15 44.70 -7.63 -17.95
CA ASP A 15 44.65 -8.27 -19.27
C ASP A 15 44.77 -9.78 -19.11
N LEU A 16 43.62 -10.44 -18.98
CA LEU A 16 43.47 -11.87 -19.22
C LEU A 16 42.12 -12.09 -19.92
N LYS A 17 42.08 -11.75 -21.20
CA LYS A 17 41.13 -12.35 -22.16
C LYS A 17 41.86 -13.48 -22.87
N ALA A 18 41.41 -14.71 -22.66
CA ALA A 18 41.20 -15.70 -23.71
C ALA A 18 40.86 -17.06 -23.09
N SER A 19 40.19 -17.87 -23.91
CA SER A 19 39.92 -19.30 -23.72
C SER A 19 38.59 -19.60 -23.02
N VAL A 20 37.66 -20.39 -23.57
CA VAL A 20 37.59 -21.16 -24.81
C VAL A 20 36.11 -21.61 -24.89
N PHE A 21 35.53 -21.52 -26.10
CA PHE A 21 34.61 -22.52 -26.66
C PHE A 21 33.39 -22.93 -25.84
N THR A 22 32.21 -22.41 -26.22
CA THR A 22 30.98 -23.18 -26.09
C THR A 22 30.19 -23.09 -27.39
N SER A 23 29.58 -24.22 -27.69
CA SER A 23 29.17 -24.74 -28.99
C SER A 23 28.03 -23.98 -29.67
N GLN A 24 28.25 -23.80 -30.96
CA GLN A 24 27.32 -23.77 -32.10
C GLN A 24 25.81 -23.74 -31.83
N GLN A 25 25.19 -22.72 -32.44
CA GLN A 25 23.77 -22.45 -32.51
C GLN A 25 23.13 -23.16 -33.72
N SER A 26 22.05 -23.90 -33.50
CA SER A 26 21.12 -24.33 -34.56
C SER A 26 19.83 -23.51 -34.50
N THR A 27 19.41 -23.06 -35.67
CA THR A 27 18.32 -22.11 -35.95
C THR A 27 16.92 -22.74 -35.95
N LEU A 28 15.95 -22.05 -35.33
CA LEU A 28 14.58 -21.93 -35.82
C LEU A 28 14.11 -20.47 -35.60
N PRO A 29 13.62 -19.74 -36.63
CA PRO A 29 12.97 -18.45 -36.41
C PRO A 29 11.60 -18.72 -35.78
N GLY A 30 11.55 -18.64 -34.45
CA GLY A 30 10.29 -18.66 -33.71
C GLY A 30 9.39 -17.50 -34.17
N PRO A 31 8.06 -17.70 -34.17
CA PRO A 31 7.12 -16.68 -34.62
C PRO A 31 7.41 -15.38 -33.90
N SER A 32 7.62 -14.33 -34.70
CA SER A 32 7.72 -12.93 -34.33
C SER A 32 6.95 -12.65 -33.05
N GLY A 33 7.72 -12.40 -31.98
CA GLY A 33 7.21 -12.19 -30.65
C GLY A 33 6.25 -11.01 -30.61
N LEU A 34 4.96 -11.31 -30.67
CA LEU A 34 4.08 -10.70 -29.70
C LEU A 34 4.53 -11.29 -28.37
N ASN A 35 5.43 -10.57 -27.71
CA ASN A 35 5.58 -10.69 -26.28
C ASN A 35 4.17 -10.50 -25.71
N PHE A 36 3.46 -11.60 -25.48
CA PHE A 36 2.41 -11.65 -24.47
C PHE A 36 3.13 -11.53 -23.14
N GLY A 37 3.75 -10.37 -22.92
CA GLY A 37 4.16 -9.95 -21.61
C GLY A 37 2.88 -9.97 -20.81
N CYS A 38 2.74 -10.95 -19.93
CA CYS A 38 1.95 -10.76 -18.73
C CYS A 38 2.50 -9.47 -18.12
N SER A 39 1.83 -8.35 -18.40
CA SER A 39 2.30 -7.04 -17.99
C SER A 39 2.21 -7.04 -16.45
N PRO A 40 3.32 -6.82 -15.74
CA PRO A 40 3.36 -6.96 -14.28
C PRO A 40 2.45 -5.96 -13.53
N THR A 41 1.81 -5.04 -14.24
CA THR A 41 0.89 -4.00 -13.76
C THR A 41 -0.58 -4.41 -13.65
N SER A 42 -0.98 -5.66 -13.91
CA SER A 42 -2.40 -6.06 -13.73
C SER A 42 -2.83 -6.21 -12.27
N TYR A 43 -1.88 -6.45 -11.37
CA TYR A 43 -2.12 -6.64 -9.94
C TYR A 43 -1.51 -5.49 -9.14
N ALA A 44 -2.24 -5.04 -8.11
CA ALA A 44 -1.73 -4.03 -7.19
C ALA A 44 -0.57 -4.60 -6.37
N GLN A 45 0.57 -3.94 -6.41
CA GLN A 45 1.73 -4.27 -5.59
C GLN A 45 1.62 -3.60 -4.22
N ALA A 46 2.22 -4.21 -3.20
CA ALA A 46 2.20 -3.67 -1.85
C ALA A 46 2.94 -2.32 -1.80
N GLY A 47 2.24 -1.25 -1.41
CA GLY A 47 2.79 0.10 -1.27
C GLY A 47 2.63 1.00 -2.50
N GLU A 48 2.02 0.51 -3.59
CA GLU A 48 1.65 1.34 -4.74
C GLU A 48 0.37 2.15 -4.45
N LYS A 49 0.30 3.39 -4.96
CA LYS A 49 -0.90 4.22 -4.84
C LYS A 49 -2.05 3.57 -5.62
N LEU A 50 -3.22 3.49 -5.00
CA LEU A 50 -4.41 2.95 -5.66
C LEU A 50 -4.76 3.76 -6.92
N THR A 51 -5.14 3.04 -7.97
CA THR A 51 -5.66 3.60 -9.21
C THR A 51 -7.14 3.93 -9.07
N THR A 52 -7.59 4.92 -9.84
CA THR A 52 -8.98 5.38 -9.89
C THR A 52 -9.46 5.36 -11.34
N MET A 53 -10.73 5.03 -11.56
CA MET A 53 -11.39 5.15 -12.85
C MET A 53 -12.23 6.43 -12.82
N HIS A 54 -11.98 7.36 -13.74
CA HIS A 54 -12.67 8.66 -13.79
C HIS A 54 -13.73 8.75 -14.90
N ASP A 55 -13.93 7.69 -15.66
CA ASP A 55 -14.82 7.69 -16.82
C ASP A 55 -16.31 7.57 -16.45
N VAL A 56 -16.62 7.17 -15.21
CA VAL A 56 -18.00 6.93 -14.74
C VAL A 56 -18.24 7.59 -13.39
N GLU A 57 -19.18 8.54 -13.38
CA GLU A 57 -19.71 9.15 -12.17
C GLU A 57 -20.96 8.38 -11.72
N HIS A 58 -20.95 7.90 -10.47
CA HIS A 58 -22.06 7.13 -9.92
C HIS A 58 -23.05 8.06 -9.21
N ALA A 59 -24.30 8.09 -9.67
CA ALA A 59 -25.41 8.71 -8.95
C ALA A 59 -26.14 7.67 -8.09
N ILE A 60 -26.52 8.05 -6.86
CA ILE A 60 -27.26 7.19 -5.92
C ILE A 60 -28.63 7.83 -5.67
N ASP A 61 -29.69 7.20 -6.17
CA ASP A 61 -31.06 7.67 -5.96
C ASP A 61 -31.58 7.18 -4.59
N ALA A 62 -31.87 8.12 -3.68
CA ALA A 62 -32.47 7.82 -2.39
C ALA A 62 -33.99 7.62 -2.52
N LYS A 63 -34.56 6.79 -1.64
CA LYS A 63 -36.03 6.58 -1.59
C LYS A 63 -36.76 7.77 -0.96
N ASP A 64 -36.16 8.34 0.08
CA ASP A 64 -36.69 9.46 0.86
C ASP A 64 -35.57 10.49 1.06
N ASP A 65 -35.90 11.78 1.01
CA ASP A 65 -34.96 12.90 1.19
C ASP A 65 -34.70 13.28 2.65
N VAL A 66 -35.07 12.41 3.60
CA VAL A 66 -34.91 12.67 5.04
C VAL A 66 -33.52 12.22 5.49
N PRO A 67 -32.65 13.14 5.96
CA PRO A 67 -31.28 12.79 6.30
C PRO A 67 -31.17 11.97 7.58
N VAL A 68 -30.41 10.88 7.52
CA VAL A 68 -30.08 10.06 8.69
C VAL A 68 -28.80 10.60 9.34
N ASN A 69 -28.90 11.13 10.56
CA ASN A 69 -27.77 11.65 11.33
C ASN A 69 -27.59 10.89 12.65
N ALA A 70 -26.70 9.90 12.64
CA ALA A 70 -26.38 9.10 13.81
C ALA A 70 -25.30 9.76 14.69
N LYS A 71 -25.53 9.77 16.01
CA LYS A 71 -24.56 10.26 16.99
C LYS A 71 -23.30 9.38 16.99
N PRO A 72 -22.08 9.96 16.92
CA PRO A 72 -20.84 9.20 16.98
C PRO A 72 -20.76 8.30 18.20
N TYR A 73 -20.27 7.09 18.00
CA TYR A 73 -19.90 6.23 19.09
C TYR A 73 -18.63 6.73 19.80
N ARG A 74 -18.56 6.55 21.13
CA ARG A 74 -17.37 6.90 21.92
C ARG A 74 -16.34 5.78 21.83
N PHE A 75 -15.22 6.04 21.17
CA PHE A 75 -14.11 5.09 21.11
C PHE A 75 -13.24 5.13 22.38
N PRO A 76 -12.73 3.98 22.85
CA PRO A 76 -11.65 3.98 23.83
C PRO A 76 -10.35 4.49 23.18
N GLN A 77 -9.44 5.04 23.99
CA GLN A 77 -8.17 5.62 23.52
C GLN A 77 -7.36 4.74 22.54
N PRO A 78 -7.13 3.43 22.80
CA PRO A 78 -6.30 2.62 21.89
C PRO A 78 -6.92 2.39 20.51
N LEU A 79 -8.25 2.48 20.39
CA LEU A 79 -8.92 2.35 19.08
C LEU A 79 -8.84 3.67 18.29
N ARG A 80 -8.74 4.81 18.99
CA ARG A 80 -8.65 6.13 18.36
C ARG A 80 -7.35 6.31 17.59
N GLU A 81 -6.23 5.82 18.12
CA GLU A 81 -4.92 5.90 17.46
C GLU A 81 -4.90 5.15 16.11
N GLU A 82 -5.42 3.92 16.08
CA GLU A 82 -5.50 3.15 14.84
C GLU A 82 -6.48 3.76 13.83
N LEU A 83 -7.60 4.31 14.32
CA LEU A 83 -8.54 5.04 13.48
C LEU A 83 -7.88 6.26 12.83
N GLU A 84 -7.16 7.07 13.60
CA GLU A 84 -6.45 8.25 13.09
C GLU A 84 -5.38 7.88 12.06
N ARG A 85 -4.67 6.76 12.27
CA ARG A 85 -3.69 6.22 11.32
C ARG A 85 -4.35 5.89 9.97
N GLN A 86 -5.45 5.13 10.00
CA GLN A 86 -6.19 4.73 8.79
C GLN A 86 -6.81 5.93 8.07
N LEU A 87 -7.42 6.86 8.81
CA LEU A 87 -7.99 8.08 8.22
C LEU A 87 -6.92 8.92 7.53
N THR A 88 -5.75 9.09 8.16
CA THR A 88 -4.64 9.85 7.57
C THR A 88 -4.15 9.20 6.28
N GLU A 89 -4.09 7.87 6.23
CA GLU A 89 -3.71 7.10 5.04
C GLU A 89 -4.75 7.25 3.90
N MET A 90 -6.04 7.19 4.22
CA MET A 90 -7.13 7.35 3.27
C MET A 90 -7.24 8.80 2.73
N LEU A 91 -7.02 9.79 3.59
CA LEU A 91 -6.96 11.21 3.18
C LEU A 91 -5.79 11.47 2.24
N LYS A 92 -4.60 10.96 2.57
CA LYS A 92 -3.40 11.09 1.72
C LYS A 92 -3.55 10.41 0.36
N SER A 93 -4.25 9.28 0.31
CA SER A 93 -4.51 8.57 -0.94
C SER A 93 -5.62 9.20 -1.78
N GLY A 94 -6.43 10.10 -1.20
CA GLY A 94 -7.55 10.77 -1.87
C GLY A 94 -8.79 9.89 -2.01
N ILE A 95 -8.92 8.85 -1.19
CA ILE A 95 -10.11 7.96 -1.17
C ILE A 95 -11.28 8.63 -0.43
N ILE A 96 -10.97 9.44 0.59
CA ILE A 96 -11.96 10.18 1.38
C ILE A 96 -11.62 11.67 1.37
N GLU A 97 -12.64 12.48 1.62
CA GLU A 97 -12.55 13.93 1.72
C GLU A 97 -13.34 14.46 2.93
N GLU A 98 -12.96 15.65 3.39
CA GLU A 98 -13.71 16.35 4.43
C GLU A 98 -14.99 16.95 3.83
N SER A 99 -16.13 16.68 4.47
CA SER A 99 -17.43 17.18 4.03
C SER A 99 -18.28 17.67 5.20
N LYS A 100 -19.22 18.57 4.90
CA LYS A 100 -20.24 19.08 5.84
C LYS A 100 -21.62 18.55 5.45
N SER A 101 -21.80 17.24 5.53
CA SER A 101 -23.05 16.57 5.15
C SER A 101 -24.10 16.58 6.27
N SER A 102 -25.38 16.64 5.90
CA SER A 102 -26.51 16.35 6.81
C SER A 102 -26.66 14.85 7.12
N TYR A 103 -26.03 14.00 6.31
CA TYR A 103 -26.01 12.54 6.48
C TYR A 103 -24.78 12.11 7.27
N ARG A 104 -24.97 11.17 8.20
CA ARG A 104 -23.89 10.66 9.04
C ARG A 104 -24.18 9.27 9.58
N SER A 105 -23.28 8.34 9.33
CA SER A 105 -23.32 6.97 9.87
C SER A 105 -22.28 6.78 10.98
N ASN A 106 -22.45 5.72 11.78
CA ASN A 106 -21.50 5.35 12.83
C ASN A 106 -20.38 4.48 12.30
N ILE A 107 -19.17 4.69 12.82
CA ILE A 107 -17.96 3.92 12.47
C ILE A 107 -17.70 2.91 13.59
N PHE A 108 -17.19 1.73 13.23
CA PHE A 108 -16.75 0.71 14.17
C PHE A 108 -15.43 0.12 13.71
N LEU A 109 -14.48 -0.04 14.64
CA LEU A 109 -13.22 -0.73 14.37
C LEU A 109 -13.36 -2.19 14.80
N VAL A 110 -13.23 -3.10 13.85
CA VAL A 110 -13.33 -4.55 14.08
C VAL A 110 -11.98 -5.18 13.76
N PRO A 111 -11.38 -5.93 14.70
CA PRO A 111 -10.14 -6.64 14.41
C PRO A 111 -10.40 -7.74 13.38
N LYS A 112 -9.61 -7.75 12.29
CA LYS A 112 -9.58 -8.86 11.33
C LYS A 112 -8.94 -10.07 12.01
N ALA A 113 -9.58 -11.24 11.93
CA ALA A 113 -9.01 -12.48 12.47
C ALA A 113 -7.91 -13.02 11.52
N GLY A 114 -6.71 -13.25 12.07
CA GLY A 114 -5.51 -13.71 11.37
C GLY A 114 -4.31 -12.81 11.66
N CYS A 115 -3.22 -13.41 12.15
CA CYS A 115 -1.87 -12.86 12.40
C CYS A 115 -1.58 -11.86 13.55
N PHE A 116 -2.54 -11.44 14.39
CA PHE A 116 -2.23 -10.63 15.58
C PHE A 116 -2.60 -11.30 16.91
N PRO A 117 -1.71 -11.27 17.93
CA PRO A 117 -2.03 -11.75 19.27
C PRO A 117 -3.15 -10.89 19.84
N HIS A 118 -4.20 -11.57 20.30
CA HIS A 118 -5.43 -10.98 20.81
C HIS A 118 -5.21 -9.80 21.77
N ARG A 119 -5.67 -8.60 21.41
CA ARG A 119 -6.17 -7.64 22.40
C ARG A 119 -7.68 -7.84 22.52
N LYS A 120 -8.09 -8.77 23.40
CA LYS A 120 -9.49 -8.87 23.82
C LYS A 120 -9.79 -7.66 24.70
N TYR A 121 -10.46 -6.64 24.16
CA TYR A 121 -11.02 -5.57 24.98
C TYR A 121 -12.24 -6.13 25.73
N HIS A 122 -12.07 -6.51 26.99
CA HIS A 122 -13.18 -6.80 27.89
C HIS A 122 -13.76 -5.46 28.37
N TYR A 123 -14.90 -5.06 27.83
CA TYR A 123 -15.68 -3.98 28.44
C TYR A 123 -16.45 -4.56 29.63
N HIS A 124 -16.08 -4.14 30.84
CA HIS A 124 -16.92 -4.36 32.02
C HIS A 124 -18.15 -3.45 31.86
N ARG A 125 -19.32 -4.03 31.59
CA ARG A 125 -20.59 -3.32 31.60
C ARG A 125 -21.01 -3.25 33.08
N PRO A 126 -20.93 -2.09 33.76
CA PRO A 126 -21.36 -2.04 35.15
C PRO A 126 -22.88 -2.22 35.16
N SER A 127 -23.35 -3.22 35.92
CA SER A 127 -24.79 -3.39 36.19
C SER A 127 -25.31 -2.11 36.83
N ILE A 128 -26.30 -1.50 36.19
CA ILE A 128 -27.09 -0.43 36.78
C ILE A 128 -27.99 -1.12 37.81
N GLN A 129 -27.84 -0.77 39.08
CA GLN A 129 -28.77 -1.16 40.14
C GLN A 129 -29.97 -0.22 40.17
#